data_AF-A0A183EX14-F1
#
_entry.id   AF-A0A183EX14-F1
#
_cell.length_a   1.000
_cell.length_b   1.000
_cell.length_c   1.000
_cell.angle_alpha   90.00
_cell.angle_beta   90.00
_cell.angle_gamma   90.00
#
_symmetry.space_group_name_H-M   'P 1'
#
loop_
_entity.id
_entity.type
_entity.pdbx_description
1 polymer ?
#
loop_
_entity_poly.entity_id
_entity_poly.type
_entity_poly.pdbx_seq_one_letter_code
_entity_poly.pdbx_strand_id
1 'polypeptide(L)'
;MNGGGACAYGTDPFEPDDGIYIADIYDCIAVPLNEPKREADTSAAVPTGVRPRWWFNAVTGTCEQFMWDPWDETEPQSPNNFKTREHCESYCRDTCKRGSPQYTESSQLIQDEQPVSNCQTMTSCQSNFECTSIGSAQLCCPTVASICSITGGRALDASSRSTSFDPGYPMKRMFGLNFETSGRYYYHQEQGRCMAFTYNGALGNYNNF
;
A
#
# COMPACT_ATOMS: atom_id res chain seq x y z
N MET A 1 13.54 -7.18 3.89
CA MET A 1 12.10 -7.46 3.78
C MET A 1 11.50 -6.38 2.90
N ASN A 2 11.30 -6.64 1.62
CA ASN A 2 10.81 -5.64 0.66
C ASN A 2 9.71 -6.24 -0.21
N GLY A 3 8.48 -5.82 0.07
CA GLY A 3 7.39 -5.77 -0.88
C GLY A 3 6.53 -7.01 -0.99
N GLY A 4 5.23 -6.79 -0.74
CA GLY A 4 4.29 -6.86 -1.85
C GLY A 4 3.91 -8.25 -2.33
N GLY A 5 3.13 -8.96 -1.52
CA GLY A 5 2.59 -10.26 -1.92
C GLY A 5 2.90 -11.32 -0.89
N ALA A 6 2.53 -11.10 0.35
CA ALA A 6 2.25 -12.15 1.29
C ALA A 6 1.58 -11.46 2.46
N CYS A 7 0.76 -12.20 3.19
CA CYS A 7 0.75 -12.03 4.62
C CYS A 7 2.22 -12.03 5.04
N ALA A 8 2.82 -10.85 5.26
CA ALA A 8 4.17 -10.76 5.76
C ALA A 8 4.08 -11.29 7.19
N TYR A 9 4.26 -12.60 7.35
CA TYR A 9 4.89 -13.14 8.54
C TYR A 9 6.28 -12.51 8.58
N GLY A 10 6.32 -11.26 9.07
CA GLY A 10 7.55 -10.70 9.59
C GLY A 10 8.04 -11.70 10.64
N THR A 11 9.24 -12.23 10.41
CA THR A 11 9.91 -13.12 11.35
C THR A 11 10.39 -12.38 12.60
N ASP A 12 10.14 -11.08 12.70
CA ASP A 12 10.33 -10.34 13.93
C ASP A 12 9.19 -10.68 14.89
N PRO A 13 9.50 -11.18 16.10
CA PRO A 13 8.50 -11.41 17.11
C PRO A 13 7.71 -10.11 17.32
N PHE A 14 6.38 -10.25 17.47
CA PHE A 14 5.49 -9.14 17.79
C PHE A 14 6.01 -8.39 19.03
N GLU A 15 6.68 -7.26 18.79
CA GLU A 15 7.05 -6.29 19.81
C GLU A 15 6.03 -5.14 19.72
N PRO A 16 5.31 -4.80 20.81
CA PRO A 16 4.30 -3.75 20.82
C PRO A 16 4.78 -2.39 20.29
N ASP A 17 6.09 -2.15 20.31
CA ASP A 17 6.72 -0.89 19.92
C ASP A 17 7.04 -0.76 18.43
N ASP A 18 7.03 -1.84 17.66
CA ASP A 18 7.53 -1.80 16.29
C ASP A 18 6.59 -1.10 15.31
N GLY A 19 5.28 -1.03 15.62
CA GLY A 19 4.31 -0.23 14.87
C GLY A 19 4.29 -0.53 13.36
N ILE A 20 4.75 -1.72 12.98
CA ILE A 20 4.72 -2.23 11.63
C ILE A 20 3.38 -2.95 11.49
N TYR A 21 2.31 -2.18 11.31
CA TYR A 21 1.00 -2.70 10.95
C TYR A 21 1.00 -3.00 9.43
N ILE A 22 1.72 -4.05 9.01
CA ILE A 22 1.70 -4.55 7.61
C ILE A 22 0.39 -5.30 7.39
N ALA A 23 -0.70 -4.55 7.34
CA ALA A 23 -2.01 -5.08 6.97
C ALA A 23 -2.78 -4.11 6.07
N ASP A 24 -2.19 -3.01 5.61
CA ASP A 24 -2.90 -2.05 4.76
C ASP A 24 -2.33 -2.02 3.34
N ILE A 25 -3.23 -1.86 2.36
CA ILE A 25 -2.83 -1.41 1.03
C ILE A 25 -2.43 0.05 1.21
N TYR A 26 -1.13 0.30 1.29
CA TYR A 26 -0.60 1.66 1.35
C TYR A 26 -0.94 2.36 0.01
N ASP A 27 -1.92 3.25 0.04
CA ASP A 27 -2.27 4.07 -1.11
C ASP A 27 -1.31 5.28 -1.14
N CYS A 28 -0.09 5.07 -1.64
CA CYS A 28 0.87 6.14 -1.88
C CYS A 28 0.47 7.02 -3.09
N ILE A 29 -0.70 6.79 -3.70
CA ILE A 29 -1.15 7.48 -4.91
C ILE A 29 -2.03 8.68 -4.54
N ALA A 30 -1.76 9.78 -5.23
CA ALA A 30 -2.41 11.07 -5.05
C ALA A 30 -3.93 11.03 -5.33
N VAL A 31 -4.71 10.87 -4.28
CA VAL A 31 -5.92 11.67 -4.08
C VAL A 31 -5.65 12.49 -2.81
N PRO A 32 -5.86 13.82 -2.79
CA PRO A 32 -5.42 14.76 -1.75
C PRO A 32 -6.18 14.62 -0.41
N LEU A 33 -6.49 13.39 0.00
CA LEU A 33 -7.23 13.08 1.22
C LEU A 33 -6.33 12.65 2.38
N ASN A 34 -5.06 12.33 2.12
CA ASN A 34 -4.14 11.79 3.13
C ASN A 34 -2.84 12.60 3.25
N GLU A 35 -2.91 13.93 3.18
CA GLU A 35 -1.85 14.73 3.80
C GLU A 35 -1.86 14.41 5.30
N PRO A 36 -0.71 14.09 5.94
CA PRO A 36 -0.67 13.99 7.38
C PRO A 36 -1.03 15.36 7.95
N LYS A 37 -2.24 15.46 8.50
CA LYS A 37 -2.74 16.68 9.12
C LYS A 37 -2.11 16.87 10.50
N ARG A 38 -0.80 17.10 10.54
CA ARG A 38 -0.08 17.87 11.56
C ARG A 38 1.42 17.73 11.34
N GLU A 39 2.07 18.84 11.02
CA GLU A 39 3.39 19.11 11.58
C GLU A 39 3.19 19.26 13.09
N ALA A 40 3.84 18.45 13.93
CA ALA A 40 3.68 18.63 15.37
C ALA A 40 4.32 19.95 15.79
N ASP A 41 3.59 20.68 16.63
CA ASP A 41 4.11 21.82 17.37
C ASP A 41 5.27 21.34 18.25
N THR A 42 6.49 21.78 17.93
CA THR A 42 7.72 21.46 18.67
C THR A 42 7.82 22.18 20.01
N SER A 43 6.82 23.00 20.38
CA SER A 43 6.86 23.87 21.54
C SER A 43 5.98 23.45 22.74
N ALA A 44 5.27 22.31 22.65
CA ALA A 44 4.55 21.72 23.79
C ALA A 44 5.24 20.43 24.25
N ALA A 45 5.23 20.17 25.56
CA ALA A 45 5.74 18.93 26.15
C ALA A 45 5.19 17.72 25.36
N VAL A 46 6.09 17.04 24.65
CA VAL A 46 5.74 15.98 23.71
C VAL A 46 4.96 14.90 24.47
N PRO A 47 3.68 14.64 24.13
CA PRO A 47 2.92 13.55 24.74
C PRO A 47 3.68 12.23 24.60
N THR A 48 3.56 11.34 25.59
CA THR A 48 4.23 10.04 25.58
C THR A 48 3.86 9.25 24.32
N GLY A 49 4.85 8.94 23.49
CA GLY A 49 4.66 8.11 22.29
C GLY A 49 4.66 8.87 20.96
N VAL A 50 4.58 10.20 20.95
CA VAL A 50 4.75 10.98 19.72
C VAL A 50 6.17 10.82 19.19
N ARG A 51 6.30 10.39 17.93
CA ARG A 51 7.60 10.02 17.35
C ARG A 51 7.71 10.41 15.88
N PRO A 52 8.93 10.71 15.40
CA PRO A 52 9.14 11.00 13.98
C PRO A 52 8.80 9.77 13.13
N ARG A 53 8.08 10.03 12.02
CA ARG A 53 7.71 9.07 10.98
C ARG A 53 7.86 9.72 9.61
N TRP A 54 7.77 8.91 8.56
CA TRP A 54 7.87 9.35 7.17
C TRP A 54 6.55 9.08 6.48
N TRP A 55 6.12 10.00 5.61
CA TRP A 55 4.99 9.80 4.72
C TRP A 55 5.43 10.12 3.30
N PHE A 56 4.82 9.49 2.31
CA PHE A 56 5.08 9.78 0.91
C PHE A 56 4.19 10.92 0.44
N ASN A 57 4.82 12.05 0.13
CA ASN A 57 4.17 13.18 -0.51
C ASN A 57 4.10 12.92 -2.01
N ALA A 58 2.92 12.51 -2.48
CA ALA A 58 2.69 12.21 -3.89
C ALA A 58 2.71 13.45 -4.79
N VAL A 59 2.58 14.66 -4.23
CA VAL A 59 2.71 15.93 -4.97
C VAL A 59 4.18 16.22 -5.29
N THR A 60 5.07 16.04 -4.31
CA THR A 60 6.51 16.25 -4.49
C THR A 60 7.23 15.01 -5.03
N GLY A 61 6.61 13.83 -4.90
CA GLY A 61 7.20 12.54 -5.24
C GLY A 61 8.30 12.12 -4.28
N THR A 62 8.25 12.59 -3.02
CA THR A 62 9.30 12.37 -2.01
C THR A 62 8.74 11.94 -0.67
N CYS A 63 9.57 11.27 0.12
CA CYS A 63 9.24 10.91 1.49
C CYS A 63 9.62 12.06 2.42
N GLU A 64 8.62 12.60 3.13
CA GLU A 64 8.74 13.74 4.02
C GLU A 64 8.53 13.28 5.46
N GLN A 65 9.25 13.90 6.40
CA GLN A 65 9.16 13.56 7.82
C GLN A 65 8.00 14.30 8.47
N PHE A 66 7.26 13.63 9.34
CA PHE A 66 6.24 14.22 10.19
C PHE A 66 6.30 13.62 11.60
N MET A 67 5.60 14.25 12.55
CA MET A 67 5.51 13.76 13.93
C MET A 67 4.18 13.05 14.12
N TRP A 68 4.27 11.78 14.46
CA TRP A 68 3.11 10.90 14.53
C TRP A 68 2.75 10.58 15.98
N ASP A 69 1.48 10.74 16.32
CA ASP A 69 0.92 10.35 17.61
C ASP A 69 0.16 9.01 17.48
N PRO A 70 0.66 7.91 18.06
CA PRO A 70 -0.03 6.61 18.07
C PRO A 70 -1.37 6.62 18.80
N TRP A 71 -1.57 7.58 19.71
CA TRP A 71 -2.73 7.63 20.61
C TRP A 71 -3.77 8.64 20.16
N ASP A 72 -3.59 9.26 18.98
CA ASP A 72 -4.60 10.14 18.41
C ASP A 72 -5.75 9.30 17.84
N GLU A 73 -6.81 9.15 18.64
CA GLU A 73 -8.06 8.47 18.25
C GLU A 73 -9.06 9.42 17.55
N THR A 74 -8.69 10.70 17.36
CA THR A 74 -9.58 11.68 16.72
C THR A 74 -9.59 11.51 15.20
N GLU A 75 -8.51 10.99 14.63
CA GLU A 75 -8.33 10.82 13.20
C GLU A 75 -7.96 9.37 12.84
N PRO A 76 -8.35 8.87 11.66
CA PRO A 76 -7.91 7.58 11.17
C PRO A 76 -6.40 7.60 10.94
N GLN A 77 -5.71 6.61 11.48
CA GLN A 77 -4.28 6.46 11.30
C GLN A 77 -3.99 6.04 9.87
N SER A 78 -3.41 6.95 9.08
CA SER A 78 -3.15 6.70 7.66
C SER A 78 -2.09 5.60 7.50
N PRO A 79 -2.32 4.62 6.59
CA PRO A 79 -1.29 3.69 6.19
C PRO A 79 -0.04 4.37 5.64
N ASN A 80 -0.11 5.58 5.07
CA ASN A 80 1.03 6.33 4.56
C ASN A 80 1.97 6.85 5.69
N ASN A 81 2.57 5.92 6.44
CA ASN A 81 3.32 6.14 7.66
C ASN A 81 4.41 5.07 7.79
N PHE A 82 5.67 5.49 7.71
CA PHE A 82 6.84 4.65 7.66
C PHE A 82 7.82 5.00 8.77
N LYS A 83 8.47 3.98 9.35
CA LYS A 83 9.49 4.14 10.41
C LYS A 83 10.76 4.81 9.87
N THR A 84 11.16 4.47 8.64
CA THR A 84 12.39 4.97 8.01
C THR A 84 12.09 5.55 6.64
N ARG A 85 12.94 6.49 6.21
CA ARG A 85 12.86 7.09 4.87
C ARG A 85 13.02 6.04 3.79
N GLU A 86 13.96 5.13 3.98
CA GLU A 86 14.30 4.08 3.01
C GLU A 86 13.14 3.13 2.78
N HIS A 87 12.36 2.81 3.82
CA HIS A 87 11.16 1.99 3.67
C HIS A 87 10.04 2.75 2.94
N CYS A 88 9.87 4.04 3.22
CA CYS A 88 8.94 4.87 2.47
C CYS A 88 9.33 4.97 0.99
N GLU A 89 10.60 5.22 0.68
CA GLU A 89 11.09 5.34 -0.69
C GLU A 89 11.00 4.01 -1.43
N SER A 90 11.42 2.90 -0.81
CA SER A 90 11.32 1.58 -1.44
C SER A 90 9.88 1.16 -1.71
N TYR A 91 8.94 1.56 -0.85
CA TYR A 91 7.54 1.19 -0.96
C TYR A 91 6.74 2.11 -1.90
N CYS A 92 6.97 3.42 -1.87
CA CYS A 92 6.13 4.38 -2.60
C CYS A 92 6.80 4.97 -3.85
N ARG A 93 8.14 5.12 -3.84
CA ARG A 93 8.89 5.83 -4.89
C ARG A 93 9.56 4.87 -5.88
N ASP A 94 10.23 3.85 -5.36
CA ASP A 94 11.14 2.98 -6.12
C ASP A 94 10.51 1.62 -6.46
N THR A 95 9.17 1.58 -6.58
CA THR A 95 8.41 0.38 -6.95
C THR A 95 7.29 0.71 -7.95
N CYS A 96 6.51 -0.31 -8.30
CA CYS A 96 5.35 -0.17 -9.17
C CYS A 96 4.35 0.82 -8.60
N LYS A 97 3.86 1.74 -9.45
CA LYS A 97 2.92 2.79 -9.03
C LYS A 97 1.68 2.25 -8.33
N ARG A 98 1.21 1.08 -8.77
CA ARG A 98 0.03 0.42 -8.21
C ARG A 98 0.18 -1.09 -8.32
N GLY A 99 -0.03 -1.78 -7.21
CA GLY A 99 0.25 -3.20 -7.14
C GLY A 99 1.71 -3.52 -6.88
N SER A 100 1.96 -4.74 -6.42
CA SER A 100 3.32 -5.22 -6.16
C SER A 100 3.98 -5.69 -7.47
N PRO A 101 5.31 -5.54 -7.61
CA PRO A 101 6.00 -6.05 -8.78
C PRO A 101 5.87 -7.57 -8.86
N GLN A 102 6.12 -8.12 -10.04
CA GLN A 102 6.28 -9.56 -10.20
C GLN A 102 7.53 -10.00 -9.43
N TYR A 103 7.43 -11.08 -8.68
CA TYR A 103 8.57 -11.70 -8.00
C TYR A 103 9.00 -12.98 -8.72
N THR A 104 10.28 -13.34 -8.57
CA THR A 104 10.81 -14.61 -9.08
C THR A 104 10.21 -15.77 -8.29
N GLU A 105 9.61 -16.75 -8.96
CA GLU A 105 9.13 -17.98 -8.31
C GLU A 105 10.33 -18.82 -7.84
N SER A 106 10.68 -18.72 -6.56
CA SER A 106 11.68 -19.62 -5.96
C SER A 106 10.97 -20.83 -5.37
N SER A 107 11.33 -22.03 -5.84
CA SER A 107 10.78 -23.31 -5.37
C SER A 107 11.29 -23.73 -3.97
N GLN A 108 11.88 -22.79 -3.23
CA GLN A 108 12.49 -23.00 -1.92
C GLN A 108 11.92 -21.94 -0.98
N LEU A 109 11.21 -22.41 0.04
CA LEU A 109 10.45 -21.65 1.03
C LEU A 109 11.21 -20.40 1.55
N ILE A 110 10.65 -19.22 1.28
CA ILE A 110 10.56 -18.05 2.19
C ILE A 110 11.84 -17.21 2.45
N GLN A 111 12.88 -17.20 1.61
CA GLN A 111 14.02 -16.27 1.90
C GLN A 111 14.51 -15.29 0.84
N ASP A 112 14.20 -15.43 -0.46
CA ASP A 112 14.71 -14.46 -1.46
C ASP A 112 13.76 -14.26 -2.65
N GLU A 113 12.53 -13.83 -2.38
CA GLU A 113 11.69 -13.29 -3.45
C GLU A 113 12.26 -11.94 -3.89
N GLN A 114 12.92 -11.92 -5.05
CA GLN A 114 13.41 -10.70 -5.66
C GLN A 114 12.46 -10.25 -6.77
N PRO A 115 12.22 -8.93 -6.92
CA PRO A 115 11.38 -8.43 -7.99
C PRO A 115 12.06 -8.70 -9.33
N VAL A 116 11.26 -9.13 -10.31
CA VAL A 116 11.72 -9.33 -11.68
C VAL A 116 12.10 -7.98 -12.26
N SER A 117 13.39 -7.85 -12.59
CA SER A 117 13.99 -6.62 -13.14
C SER A 117 14.67 -6.85 -14.49
N ASN A 118 15.14 -5.75 -15.12
CA ASN A 118 15.76 -5.76 -16.46
C ASN A 118 14.85 -6.37 -17.54
N CYS A 119 13.56 -6.06 -17.44
CA CYS A 119 12.54 -6.74 -18.20
C CYS A 119 12.41 -6.33 -19.67
N GLN A 120 13.16 -5.30 -20.10
CA GLN A 120 13.24 -4.92 -21.52
C GLN A 120 14.35 -5.66 -22.27
N THR A 121 15.34 -6.21 -21.57
CA THR A 121 16.57 -6.73 -22.19
C THR A 121 16.86 -8.19 -21.87
N MET A 122 16.43 -8.70 -20.71
CA MET A 122 16.76 -10.06 -20.26
C MET A 122 15.54 -10.93 -19.98
N THR A 123 14.61 -10.44 -19.17
CA THR A 123 13.53 -11.28 -18.62
C THR A 123 12.17 -10.75 -19.04
N SER A 124 11.34 -11.55 -19.71
CA SER A 124 9.98 -11.09 -20.03
C SER A 124 9.07 -11.15 -18.81
N CYS A 125 8.19 -10.16 -18.66
CA CYS A 125 7.15 -10.15 -17.64
C CYS A 125 6.10 -11.23 -17.93
N GLN A 126 5.52 -11.81 -16.87
CA GLN A 126 4.36 -12.70 -16.99
C GLN A 126 3.13 -11.93 -17.52
N SER A 127 2.11 -12.65 -18.00
CA SER A 127 0.95 -12.08 -18.71
C SER A 127 0.19 -10.98 -17.97
N ASN A 128 0.18 -10.99 -16.64
CA ASN A 128 -0.51 -9.99 -15.82
C ASN A 128 0.36 -8.76 -15.51
N PHE A 129 1.59 -8.72 -16.03
CA PHE A 129 2.58 -7.70 -15.75
C PHE A 129 3.13 -7.09 -17.05
N GLU A 130 3.51 -5.82 -16.97
CA GLU A 130 4.17 -5.07 -18.02
C GLU A 130 5.48 -4.45 -17.50
N CYS A 131 6.47 -4.37 -18.37
CA CYS A 131 7.77 -3.83 -18.00
C CYS A 131 7.71 -2.30 -17.89
N THR A 132 7.93 -1.79 -16.69
CA THR A 132 7.85 -0.36 -16.38
C THR A 132 9.20 0.16 -15.90
N SER A 133 9.64 1.30 -16.42
CA SER A 133 10.84 1.99 -15.94
C SER A 133 10.53 2.80 -14.67
N ILE A 134 11.28 2.55 -13.61
CA ILE A 134 11.14 3.20 -12.29
C ILE A 134 12.51 3.74 -11.90
N GLY A 135 12.68 5.06 -12.02
CA GLY A 135 13.99 5.69 -11.85
C GLY A 135 15.01 5.13 -12.84
N SER A 136 16.09 4.55 -12.32
CA SER A 136 17.13 3.86 -13.11
C SER A 136 16.87 2.36 -13.30
N ALA A 137 15.86 1.80 -12.64
CA ALA A 137 15.52 0.39 -12.69
C ALA A 137 14.35 0.11 -13.65
N GLN A 138 14.15 -1.15 -13.99
CA GLN A 138 12.99 -1.64 -14.72
C GLN A 138 12.37 -2.77 -13.92
N LEU A 139 11.07 -2.73 -13.66
CA LEU A 139 10.34 -3.78 -12.95
C LEU A 139 9.13 -4.25 -13.77
N CYS A 140 8.76 -5.51 -13.57
CA CYS A 140 7.49 -6.03 -14.06
C CYS A 140 6.35 -5.59 -13.13
N CYS A 141 5.55 -4.62 -13.56
CA CYS A 141 4.45 -4.05 -12.77
C CYS A 141 3.09 -4.57 -13.24
N PRO A 142 2.09 -4.69 -12.35
CA PRO A 142 0.77 -5.16 -12.75
C PRO A 142 0.18 -4.30 -13.86
N THR A 143 -0.31 -4.95 -14.91
CA THR A 143 -1.00 -4.24 -16.00
C THR A 143 -2.29 -3.61 -15.48
N VAL A 144 -2.74 -2.56 -16.16
CA VAL A 144 -4.09 -1.99 -15.92
C VAL A 144 -5.18 -3.06 -16.03
N ALA A 145 -5.04 -3.99 -16.99
CA ALA A 145 -5.98 -5.10 -17.14
C ALA A 145 -5.99 -6.00 -15.88
N SER A 146 -4.84 -6.34 -15.32
CA SER A 146 -4.72 -7.11 -14.08
C SER A 146 -5.33 -6.35 -12.89
N ILE A 147 -4.97 -5.07 -12.72
CA ILE A 147 -5.48 -4.20 -11.64
C ILE A 147 -7.01 -4.13 -11.69
N CYS A 148 -7.58 -3.89 -12.86
CA CYS A 148 -9.02 -3.68 -13.02
C CYS A 148 -9.83 -4.98 -13.16
N SER A 149 -9.17 -6.15 -13.12
CA SER A 149 -9.82 -7.45 -13.18
C SER A 149 -10.31 -7.92 -11.81
N ILE A 150 -10.88 -9.12 -11.76
CA ILE A 150 -11.30 -9.79 -10.52
C ILE A 150 -10.15 -10.08 -9.55
N THR A 151 -8.91 -10.14 -10.04
CA THR A 151 -7.72 -10.31 -9.19
C THR A 151 -7.39 -9.02 -8.45
N GLY A 152 -7.88 -7.87 -8.90
CA GLY A 152 -7.65 -6.58 -8.26
C GLY A 152 -6.16 -6.22 -8.14
N GLY A 153 -5.31 -6.74 -9.04
CA GLY A 153 -3.85 -6.58 -8.97
C GLY A 153 -3.17 -7.33 -7.81
N ARG A 154 -3.84 -8.29 -7.17
CA ARG A 154 -3.29 -9.12 -6.08
C ARG A 154 -2.92 -10.50 -6.61
N ALA A 155 -1.67 -10.67 -7.06
CA ALA A 155 -1.21 -11.89 -7.73
C ALA A 155 -1.37 -13.18 -6.91
N LEU A 156 -1.23 -13.10 -5.58
CA LEU A 156 -1.27 -14.26 -4.67
C LEU A 156 -2.61 -14.44 -3.96
N ASP A 157 -3.55 -13.52 -4.16
CA ASP A 157 -4.87 -13.63 -3.56
C ASP A 157 -5.85 -14.22 -4.56
N ALA A 158 -5.63 -15.50 -4.85
CA ALA A 158 -6.51 -16.36 -5.65
C ALA A 158 -7.78 -16.79 -4.88
N SER A 159 -8.13 -16.11 -3.77
CA SER A 159 -9.46 -16.30 -3.20
C SER A 159 -10.48 -15.84 -4.25
N SER A 160 -11.50 -16.67 -4.45
CA SER A 160 -12.56 -16.58 -5.45
C SER A 160 -13.40 -15.31 -5.29
N ARG A 161 -12.81 -14.14 -5.52
CA ARG A 161 -13.54 -12.87 -5.60
C ARG A 161 -14.55 -13.00 -6.71
N SER A 162 -15.74 -12.46 -6.48
CA SER A 162 -16.82 -12.37 -7.46
C SER A 162 -16.89 -11.00 -8.12
N THR A 163 -16.13 -10.02 -7.61
CA THR A 163 -16.15 -8.62 -8.02
C THR A 163 -14.74 -8.11 -8.31
N SER A 164 -14.62 -7.13 -9.20
CA SER A 164 -13.34 -6.47 -9.51
C SER A 164 -12.91 -5.42 -8.49
N PHE A 165 -13.77 -5.08 -7.53
CA PHE A 165 -13.43 -4.26 -6.35
C PHE A 165 -13.44 -5.11 -5.08
N ASP A 166 -12.78 -4.61 -4.05
CA ASP A 166 -12.79 -5.19 -2.71
C ASP A 166 -13.12 -4.07 -1.70
N PRO A 167 -14.28 -4.14 -0.99
CA PRO A 167 -14.70 -3.12 -0.06
C PRO A 167 -13.78 -3.02 1.17
N GLY A 168 -12.87 -3.98 1.37
CA GLY A 168 -11.95 -3.97 2.49
C GLY A 168 -12.65 -4.19 3.84
N TYR A 169 -11.97 -3.84 4.92
CA TYR A 169 -12.42 -4.06 6.29
C TYR A 169 -12.66 -2.74 7.02
N PRO A 170 -13.62 -2.72 7.98
CA PRO A 170 -13.88 -1.54 8.79
C PRO A 170 -12.69 -1.24 9.71
N MET A 171 -12.24 0.01 9.74
CA MET A 171 -11.22 0.47 10.68
C MET A 171 -11.86 0.81 12.02
N LYS A 172 -11.33 0.26 13.12
CA LYS A 172 -11.82 0.55 14.47
C LYS A 172 -11.31 1.92 14.92
N ARG A 173 -12.20 2.72 15.52
CA ARG A 173 -11.87 3.99 16.17
C ARG A 173 -11.74 3.81 17.69
N MET A 174 -12.77 3.27 18.33
CA MET A 174 -12.81 3.00 19.77
C MET A 174 -13.72 1.77 20.02
N PHE A 175 -13.77 1.23 21.24
CA PHE A 175 -14.63 0.10 21.62
C PHE A 175 -16.04 0.16 20.98
N GLY A 176 -16.28 -0.72 20.00
CA GLY A 176 -17.57 -0.87 19.32
C GLY A 176 -17.89 0.19 18.25
N LEU A 177 -16.97 1.13 17.96
CA LEU A 177 -17.14 2.18 16.96
C LEU A 177 -16.07 2.08 15.88
N ASN A 178 -16.49 2.20 14.61
CA ASN A 178 -15.62 2.24 13.45
C ASN A 178 -15.46 3.67 12.94
N PHE A 179 -14.37 3.94 12.23
CA PHE A 179 -14.25 5.13 11.40
C PHE A 179 -15.29 5.10 10.27
N GLU A 180 -15.62 6.27 9.73
CA GLU A 180 -16.56 6.40 8.62
C GLU A 180 -16.01 5.73 7.36
N THR A 181 -16.90 5.09 6.60
CA THR A 181 -16.58 4.53 5.29
C THR A 181 -16.42 5.63 4.25
N SER A 182 -15.61 5.38 3.21
CA SER A 182 -15.40 6.32 2.10
C SER A 182 -16.13 5.86 0.84
N GLY A 183 -16.74 6.78 0.10
CA GLY A 183 -17.16 6.54 -1.28
C GLY A 183 -15.96 6.55 -2.21
N ARG A 184 -15.71 5.45 -2.92
CA ARG A 184 -14.59 5.26 -3.84
C ARG A 184 -15.11 4.79 -5.20
N TYR A 185 -14.25 4.75 -6.19
CA TYR A 185 -14.55 4.26 -7.53
C TYR A 185 -13.67 3.06 -7.88
N TYR A 186 -14.22 2.15 -8.67
CA TYR A 186 -13.49 1.06 -9.29
C TYR A 186 -13.83 1.01 -10.78
N TYR A 187 -12.92 0.50 -11.60
CA TYR A 187 -13.22 0.24 -13.00
C TYR A 187 -13.97 -1.09 -13.16
N HIS A 188 -15.17 -1.03 -13.73
CA HIS A 188 -15.97 -2.21 -14.05
C HIS A 188 -15.71 -2.63 -15.49
N GLN A 189 -14.87 -3.65 -15.68
CA GLN A 189 -14.41 -4.06 -17.01
C GLN A 189 -15.54 -4.40 -17.98
N GLU A 190 -16.55 -5.16 -17.55
CA GLU A 190 -17.65 -5.58 -18.44
C GLU A 190 -18.56 -4.42 -18.89
N GLN A 191 -18.62 -3.34 -18.10
CA GLN A 191 -19.40 -2.15 -18.41
C GLN A 191 -18.55 -1.04 -19.04
N GLY A 192 -17.22 -1.21 -19.09
CA GLY A 192 -16.29 -0.23 -19.65
C GLY A 192 -16.30 1.13 -18.96
N ARG A 193 -16.63 1.21 -17.66
CA ARG A 193 -16.77 2.48 -16.93
C ARG A 193 -16.39 2.39 -15.46
N CYS A 194 -16.05 3.53 -14.87
CA CYS A 194 -15.88 3.65 -13.42
C CYS A 194 -17.25 3.62 -12.72
N MET A 195 -17.34 2.85 -11.64
CA MET A 195 -18.52 2.72 -10.79
C MET A 195 -18.16 2.99 -9.34
N ALA A 196 -19.09 3.61 -8.61
CA ALA A 196 -18.89 3.89 -7.20
C ALA A 196 -19.09 2.63 -6.35
N PHE A 197 -18.35 2.53 -5.25
CA PHE A 197 -18.52 1.55 -4.20
C PHE A 197 -18.19 2.15 -2.83
N THR A 198 -18.59 1.47 -1.77
CA THR A 198 -18.25 1.84 -0.40
C THR A 198 -16.99 1.11 0.03
N TYR A 199 -15.95 1.86 0.39
CA TYR A 199 -14.71 1.35 0.96
C TYR A 199 -14.72 1.49 2.48
N ASN A 200 -14.45 0.40 3.17
CA ASN A 200 -14.58 0.29 4.63
C ASN A 200 -13.39 0.89 5.41
N GLY A 201 -12.29 1.20 4.73
CA GLY A 201 -11.17 1.95 5.29
C GLY A 201 -9.83 1.21 5.24
N ALA A 202 -9.81 -0.11 5.41
CA ALA A 202 -8.59 -0.91 5.40
C ALA A 202 -8.57 -1.99 4.30
N LEU A 203 -7.37 -2.39 3.87
CA LEU A 203 -7.15 -3.41 2.85
C LEU A 203 -7.81 -3.10 1.49
N GLY A 204 -8.60 -4.04 0.96
CA GLY A 204 -9.18 -3.96 -0.37
C GLY A 204 -8.31 -4.60 -1.45
N ASN A 205 -8.33 -3.97 -2.62
CA ASN A 205 -7.51 -4.32 -3.78
C ASN A 205 -7.08 -3.04 -4.51
N TYR A 206 -6.30 -3.17 -5.58
CA TYR A 206 -5.75 -2.02 -6.29
C TYR A 206 -6.74 -1.36 -7.27
N ASN A 207 -7.92 -1.94 -7.49
CA ASN A 207 -9.01 -1.34 -8.25
C ASN A 207 -9.85 -0.42 -7.36
N ASN A 208 -9.20 0.57 -6.74
CA ASN A 208 -9.77 1.48 -5.76
C ASN A 208 -9.23 2.90 -6.01
N PHE A 209 -10.09 3.82 -6.43
CA PHE A 209 -9.76 5.17 -6.88
C PHE A 209 -10.63 6.23 -6.19
#